data_AF-A0A4Q6ATD2-F1
#
_entry.id   AF-A0A4Q6ATD2-F1
#
_cell.length_a   1.000
_cell.length_b   1.000
_cell.length_c   1.000
_cell.angle_alpha   90.00
_cell.angle_beta   90.00
_cell.angle_gamma   90.00
#
_symmetry.space_group_name_H-M   'P 1'
#
loop_
_entity.id
_entity.type
_entity.pdbx_description
1 polymer ?
#
loop_
_entity_poly.entity_id
_entity_poly.type
_entity_poly.pdbx_seq_one_letter_code
_entity_poly.pdbx_strand_id
1 'polypeptide(L)'
;MNKVISSAMPYKVLFFVALLAAGNTTAQPWKKKNADTSAKEQKTPGKGFGAGLMNKLVTKVAKLGGEIMMKPELTADLNDVTPMVYHMTNLAPSALATVDMSFYNGWKEGGNATVIMFTRKNGAGTAKIDGEVTVDGQPADYVSTGVYVYFSDDNQTARKVEIATKENQRASFSLPTPAGTVLVKAVNGQTDNIVNLDLTKDVTIDLESKNVPDGTPLLVRLAGTAVGLKSMYDVGYFPSGKRIVIPSAAFRNINMEPGNKSFMNWKNSYLQVELPYIQKAEQVTGPFAGLEFGNMYHDGRFVKALAEPKVNTGLTVEGAIDPKNGKVTYDLFKPNAFRSRNFAQIRKIGVSSFAIRGTTSYYSQKDDRLEGTRTTKTASFPQFDNKVWDAILADLYQDVTGIIAGQFGATTLPVETITGSKAYAAVEPFAVEDQNTTVSFTRSYKNTKLLSAFVPISHGYGSNNTDQRILKETNADALLQVTLDLQINFEKSRAVMVPILGIQLIGAANGPNVSTKYFTATIKGEGVPWKENISYEVLRETIIRQSDLMEALRRGLKELVAAENANPD
;
A
#
# COMPACT_ATOMS: atom_id res chain seq x y z
N MET A 1 -15.23 23.82 -10.27
CA MET A 1 -13.97 24.14 -9.57
C MET A 1 -14.00 23.51 -8.17
N ASN A 2 -13.54 22.26 -8.04
CA ASN A 2 -13.41 21.55 -6.76
C ASN A 2 -11.92 21.22 -6.58
N LYS A 3 -11.27 21.83 -5.58
CA LYS A 3 -9.88 21.54 -5.21
C LYS A 3 -9.84 20.21 -4.45
N VAL A 4 -9.13 19.25 -5.03
CA VAL A 4 -8.78 17.95 -4.46
C VAL A 4 -7.66 18.16 -3.44
N ILE A 5 -7.87 17.78 -2.18
CA ILE A 5 -6.79 17.63 -1.20
C ILE A 5 -6.30 16.17 -1.32
N SER A 6 -5.18 16.01 -2.01
CA SER A 6 -4.49 14.74 -2.25
C SER A 6 -3.59 14.40 -1.06
N SER A 7 -3.78 13.23 -0.46
CA SER A 7 -2.99 12.70 0.66
C SER A 7 -1.57 12.32 0.21
N ALA A 8 -0.57 13.03 0.72
CA ALA A 8 0.85 12.77 0.47
C ALA A 8 1.51 12.23 1.76
N MET A 9 1.89 10.95 1.82
CA MET A 9 2.58 10.35 2.98
C MET A 9 3.46 9.12 2.55
N PRO A 10 4.78 9.07 2.84
CA PRO A 10 5.67 7.91 2.54
C PRO A 10 5.64 6.81 3.62
N TYR A 11 6.25 5.63 3.40
CA TYR A 11 5.57 4.35 3.74
C TYR A 11 6.12 3.40 4.84
N LYS A 12 7.11 3.74 5.68
CA LYS A 12 7.67 2.73 6.63
C LYS A 12 7.43 2.98 8.12
N VAL A 13 7.46 4.23 8.54
CA VAL A 13 7.04 4.65 9.91
C VAL A 13 5.67 5.32 9.87
N LEU A 14 5.36 5.92 8.72
CA LEU A 14 4.07 6.48 8.40
C LEU A 14 3.04 5.43 7.95
N PHE A 15 3.37 4.15 7.78
CA PHE A 15 2.33 3.13 7.53
C PHE A 15 1.41 2.95 8.76
N PHE A 16 1.99 3.09 9.96
CA PHE A 16 1.25 3.19 11.22
C PHE A 16 0.29 4.39 11.26
N VAL A 17 0.60 5.45 10.49
CA VAL A 17 -0.25 6.64 10.30
C VAL A 17 -1.17 6.48 9.09
N ALA A 18 -0.81 5.69 8.07
CA ALA A 18 -1.54 5.50 6.81
C ALA A 18 -2.69 4.48 6.93
N LEU A 19 -2.63 3.55 7.90
CA LEU A 19 -3.82 2.79 8.33
C LEU A 19 -4.98 3.73 8.71
N LEU A 20 -4.69 4.97 9.11
CA LEU A 20 -5.67 5.97 9.50
C LEU A 20 -6.25 6.76 8.31
N ALA A 21 -5.72 6.59 7.08
CA ALA A 21 -6.11 7.36 5.89
C ALA A 21 -6.46 6.53 4.65
N ALA A 22 -6.13 5.23 4.59
CA ALA A 22 -6.30 4.39 3.39
C ALA A 22 -7.65 3.63 3.30
N GLY A 23 -8.64 3.97 4.12
CA GLY A 23 -9.98 3.37 4.07
C GLY A 23 -10.90 3.98 3.01
N ASN A 24 -10.44 4.15 1.76
CA ASN A 24 -11.32 4.54 0.65
C ASN A 24 -10.79 4.05 -0.70
N THR A 25 -11.04 2.77 -1.00
CA THR A 25 -11.32 2.37 -2.38
C THR A 25 -12.82 2.58 -2.63
N THR A 26 -13.10 3.54 -3.50
CA THR A 26 -14.39 3.88 -4.14
C THR A 26 -15.61 2.99 -3.80
N ALA A 27 -16.55 3.53 -3.01
CA ALA A 27 -17.99 3.63 -3.33
C ALA A 27 -18.87 3.85 -2.08
N GLN A 28 -18.92 5.07 -1.51
CA GLN A 28 -20.14 5.55 -0.83
C GLN A 28 -20.23 7.09 -0.98
N PRO A 29 -21.16 7.63 -1.78
CA PRO A 29 -21.48 9.05 -1.68
C PRO A 29 -22.26 9.27 -0.36
N TRP A 30 -22.37 10.53 0.09
CA TRP A 30 -23.20 10.99 1.21
C TRP A 30 -22.57 10.96 2.63
N LYS A 31 -21.77 12.01 2.94
CA LYS A 31 -22.01 12.96 4.06
C LYS A 31 -20.88 14.00 4.13
N LYS A 32 -21.21 15.27 3.82
CA LYS A 32 -20.40 16.46 4.20
C LYS A 32 -20.97 17.06 5.49
N LYS A 33 -20.08 17.45 6.41
CA LYS A 33 -20.27 18.65 7.24
C LYS A 33 -18.89 19.25 7.52
N ASN A 34 -18.72 20.50 7.09
CA ASN A 34 -17.54 21.33 7.34
C ASN A 34 -17.55 21.75 8.82
N ALA A 35 -16.39 21.75 9.47
CA ALA A 35 -16.16 22.51 10.69
C ALA A 35 -15.03 23.51 10.43
N ASP A 36 -15.40 24.79 10.47
CA ASP A 36 -14.50 25.94 10.53
C ASP A 36 -13.80 25.95 11.89
N THR A 37 -12.48 26.13 11.91
CA THR A 37 -11.80 26.65 13.10
C THR A 37 -10.63 27.53 12.69
N SER A 38 -10.85 28.83 12.78
CA SER A 38 -9.83 29.88 12.84
C SER A 38 -9.24 29.90 14.25
N ALA A 39 -7.94 29.62 14.39
CA ALA A 39 -7.22 29.76 15.65
C ALA A 39 -6.07 30.76 15.49
N LYS A 40 -6.09 31.80 16.33
CA LYS A 40 -5.13 32.90 16.39
C LYS A 40 -3.72 32.42 16.75
N GLU A 41 -2.74 32.94 16.03
CA GLU A 41 -1.31 32.75 16.30
C GLU A 41 -0.90 33.38 17.63
N GLN A 42 -0.19 32.62 18.48
CA GLN A 42 0.59 33.15 19.59
C GLN A 42 2.06 32.87 19.30
N LYS A 43 2.85 33.95 19.15
CA LYS A 43 4.28 33.90 18.82
C LYS A 43 5.11 33.41 20.00
N THR A 44 6.03 32.48 19.74
CA THR A 44 7.22 32.22 20.57
C THR A 44 8.46 32.30 19.66
N PRO A 45 9.57 32.91 20.11
CA PRO A 45 10.70 33.22 19.25
C PRO A 45 11.72 32.06 19.22
N GLY A 46 12.12 31.67 18.01
CA GLY A 46 13.23 30.76 17.77
C GLY A 46 13.31 30.45 16.27
N LYS A 47 14.43 30.79 15.62
CA LYS A 47 14.68 30.47 14.21
C LYS A 47 14.73 28.94 14.03
N GLY A 48 13.58 28.31 13.82
CA GLY A 48 13.42 26.89 13.54
C GLY A 48 12.79 26.67 12.17
N PHE A 49 13.33 25.70 11.43
CA PHE A 49 12.89 25.29 10.10
C PHE A 49 11.36 24.99 10.07
N GLY A 50 10.61 25.77 9.29
CA GLY A 50 9.14 25.97 9.41
C GLY A 50 8.18 24.81 9.09
N ALA A 51 8.60 23.54 9.17
CA ALA A 51 7.71 22.38 8.95
C ALA A 51 7.08 21.82 10.25
N GLY A 52 7.66 22.11 11.41
CA GLY A 52 7.31 21.43 12.67
C GLY A 52 5.89 21.68 13.19
N LEU A 53 5.31 22.86 12.93
CA LEU A 53 3.96 23.18 13.43
C LEU A 53 2.86 22.44 12.64
N MET A 54 2.96 22.43 11.30
CA MET A 54 2.02 21.72 10.43
C MET A 54 2.08 20.20 10.66
N ASN A 55 3.30 19.65 10.82
CA ASN A 55 3.48 18.25 11.18
C ASN A 55 2.73 17.91 12.48
N LYS A 56 2.94 18.69 13.56
CA LYS A 56 2.26 18.46 14.84
C LYS A 56 0.73 18.52 14.75
N LEU A 57 0.19 19.47 13.98
CA LEU A 57 -1.26 19.60 13.81
C LEU A 57 -1.86 18.41 13.06
N VAL A 58 -1.29 18.06 11.90
CA VAL A 58 -1.75 16.92 11.09
C VAL A 58 -1.64 15.62 11.87
N THR A 59 -0.54 15.43 12.60
CA THR A 59 -0.34 14.25 13.43
C THR A 59 -1.39 14.12 14.54
N LYS A 60 -1.76 15.22 15.23
CA LYS A 60 -2.85 15.18 16.23
C LYS A 60 -4.19 14.77 15.60
N VAL A 61 -4.53 15.35 14.46
CA VAL A 61 -5.75 15.00 13.71
C VAL A 61 -5.70 13.54 13.26
N ALA A 62 -4.56 13.07 12.77
CA ALA A 62 -4.38 11.69 12.33
C ALA A 62 -4.54 10.70 13.49
N LYS A 63 -3.92 10.95 14.65
CA LYS A 63 -4.09 10.11 15.85
C LYS A 63 -5.56 9.98 16.26
N LEU A 64 -6.28 11.10 16.31
CA LEU A 64 -7.70 11.12 16.66
C LEU A 64 -8.57 10.43 15.60
N GLY A 65 -8.36 10.76 14.32
CA GLY A 65 -9.10 10.16 13.20
C GLY A 65 -8.87 8.66 13.10
N GLY A 66 -7.65 8.23 13.39
CA GLY A 66 -7.26 6.83 13.44
C GLY A 66 -7.94 6.02 14.52
N GLU A 67 -8.01 6.56 15.74
CA GLU A 67 -8.75 5.91 16.84
C GLU A 67 -10.24 5.81 16.56
N ILE A 68 -10.81 6.69 15.72
CA ILE A 68 -12.21 6.65 15.32
C ILE A 68 -12.43 5.66 14.16
N MET A 69 -11.58 5.69 13.13
CA MET A 69 -11.77 4.90 11.89
C MET A 69 -11.28 3.45 12.02
N MET A 70 -10.17 3.24 12.72
CA MET A 70 -9.53 1.92 12.87
C MET A 70 -9.68 1.35 14.29
N LYS A 71 -10.51 1.99 15.13
CA LYS A 71 -10.69 1.77 16.57
C LYS A 71 -10.07 0.44 17.02
N PRO A 72 -8.84 0.48 17.58
CA PRO A 72 -8.15 -0.75 17.95
C PRO A 72 -9.01 -1.49 18.96
N GLU A 73 -9.17 -2.79 18.75
CA GLU A 73 -9.90 -3.61 19.70
C GLU A 73 -9.03 -3.81 20.94
N LEU A 74 -9.62 -3.49 22.08
CA LEU A 74 -8.99 -3.76 23.36
C LEU A 74 -9.08 -5.28 23.61
N THR A 75 -7.94 -5.95 23.79
CA THR A 75 -7.89 -7.40 24.01
C THR A 75 -6.96 -7.77 25.16
N ALA A 76 -7.39 -8.74 25.97
CA ALA A 76 -6.57 -9.37 27.00
C ALA A 76 -6.05 -10.76 26.57
N ASP A 77 -6.44 -11.26 25.38
CA ASP A 77 -5.97 -12.53 24.82
C ASP A 77 -4.83 -12.30 23.82
N LEU A 78 -3.63 -12.73 24.19
CA LEU A 78 -2.45 -12.66 23.37
C LEU A 78 -2.47 -13.68 22.21
N ASN A 79 -3.36 -14.68 22.23
CA ASN A 79 -3.52 -15.63 21.12
C ASN A 79 -4.21 -15.00 19.90
N ASP A 80 -4.96 -13.93 20.10
CA ASP A 80 -5.73 -13.23 19.07
C ASP A 80 -4.94 -12.13 18.34
N VAL A 81 -3.70 -11.89 18.76
CA VAL A 81 -2.84 -10.85 18.18
C VAL A 81 -1.57 -11.41 17.58
N THR A 82 -1.03 -10.69 16.62
CA THR A 82 0.32 -10.90 16.08
C THR A 82 1.13 -9.63 16.27
N PRO A 83 2.27 -9.68 16.99
CA PRO A 83 3.13 -8.53 17.11
C PRO A 83 3.92 -8.31 15.82
N MET A 84 3.98 -7.06 15.36
CA MET A 84 4.96 -6.60 14.37
C MET A 84 5.94 -5.67 15.07
N VAL A 85 7.22 -6.07 15.09
CA VAL A 85 8.24 -5.38 15.90
C VAL A 85 9.32 -4.79 15.00
N TYR A 86 9.71 -3.55 15.30
CA TYR A 86 10.85 -2.88 14.72
C TYR A 86 11.77 -2.34 15.81
N HIS A 87 13.08 -2.55 15.65
CA HIS A 87 14.12 -1.93 16.46
C HIS A 87 15.00 -1.07 15.55
N MET A 88 15.17 0.20 15.91
CA MET A 88 15.94 1.19 15.16
C MET A 88 17.06 1.74 16.02
N THR A 89 18.26 1.80 15.46
CA THR A 89 19.48 2.29 16.12
C THR A 89 20.09 3.46 15.36
N ASN A 90 20.71 4.37 16.12
CA ASN A 90 21.31 5.61 15.63
C ASN A 90 20.27 6.51 14.94
N LEU A 91 19.20 6.85 15.67
CA LEU A 91 18.09 7.64 15.16
C LEU A 91 18.52 8.99 14.60
N ALA A 92 17.89 9.39 13.49
CA ALA A 92 18.21 10.62 12.77
C ALA A 92 18.08 11.90 13.64
N PRO A 93 18.77 13.00 13.26
CA PRO A 93 18.76 14.23 14.02
C PRO A 93 17.37 14.83 14.25
N SER A 94 17.09 15.26 15.48
CA SER A 94 15.77 15.82 15.85
C SER A 94 15.44 17.09 15.08
N ALA A 95 16.49 17.83 14.64
CA ALA A 95 16.37 19.02 13.81
C ALA A 95 15.69 18.77 12.46
N LEU A 96 15.63 17.51 12.00
CA LEU A 96 14.93 17.16 10.77
C LEU A 96 13.42 17.36 10.89
N ALA A 97 12.85 17.19 12.09
CA ALA A 97 11.45 17.42 12.41
C ALA A 97 10.46 16.77 11.43
N THR A 98 10.68 15.50 11.09
CA THR A 98 9.75 14.76 10.22
C THR A 98 8.40 14.53 10.92
N VAL A 99 7.39 14.13 10.14
CA VAL A 99 6.05 13.79 10.63
C VAL A 99 6.11 12.64 11.65
N ASP A 100 6.93 11.62 11.40
CA ASP A 100 7.14 10.48 12.30
C ASP A 100 7.78 10.89 13.64
N MET A 101 8.80 11.75 13.62
CA MET A 101 9.37 12.34 14.84
C MET A 101 8.32 13.16 15.63
N SER A 102 7.35 13.75 14.93
CA SER A 102 6.23 14.48 15.57
C SER A 102 5.10 13.55 16.03
N PHE A 103 5.05 12.31 15.51
CA PHE A 103 4.06 11.30 15.87
C PHE A 103 4.44 10.60 17.16
N TYR A 104 5.73 10.38 17.40
CA TYR A 104 6.21 9.80 18.62
C TYR A 104 6.59 10.86 19.66
N ASN A 105 6.37 10.53 20.93
CA ASN A 105 6.90 11.33 22.04
C ASN A 105 8.29 10.79 22.41
N GLY A 106 9.21 11.68 22.81
CA GLY A 106 10.49 11.24 23.38
C GLY A 106 11.56 10.81 22.37
N TRP A 107 11.50 11.28 21.11
CA TRP A 107 12.56 11.01 20.12
C TRP A 107 13.95 11.34 20.66
N LYS A 108 14.89 10.39 20.53
CA LYS A 108 16.27 10.52 21.00
C LYS A 108 17.25 10.44 19.84
N GLU A 109 17.77 11.59 19.41
CA GLU A 109 18.82 11.68 18.39
C GLU A 109 20.04 10.81 18.75
N GLY A 110 20.52 10.02 17.78
CA GLY A 110 21.61 9.04 17.97
C GLY A 110 21.24 7.84 18.85
N GLY A 111 20.06 7.84 19.49
CA GLY A 111 19.60 6.78 20.37
C GLY A 111 18.93 5.62 19.64
N ASN A 112 18.11 4.88 20.38
CA ASN A 112 17.38 3.71 19.92
C ASN A 112 15.86 3.88 20.05
N ALA A 113 15.10 3.22 19.17
CA ALA A 113 13.65 3.07 19.29
C ALA A 113 13.22 1.62 19.13
N THR A 114 12.34 1.16 20.01
CA THR A 114 11.61 -0.11 19.87
C THR A 114 10.14 0.21 19.61
N VAL A 115 9.63 -0.22 18.46
CA VAL A 115 8.25 0.00 18.02
C VAL A 115 7.54 -1.35 17.90
N ILE A 116 6.40 -1.49 18.57
CA ILE A 116 5.62 -2.73 18.60
C ILE A 116 4.18 -2.40 18.16
N MET A 117 3.72 -3.07 17.11
CA MET A 117 2.31 -3.10 16.71
C MET A 117 1.68 -4.40 17.17
N PHE A 118 0.43 -4.36 17.62
CA PHE A 118 -0.39 -5.57 17.67
C PHE A 118 -1.46 -5.51 16.58
N THR A 119 -1.43 -6.49 15.68
CA THR A 119 -2.47 -6.68 14.65
C THR A 119 -3.35 -7.85 15.04
N ARG A 120 -4.60 -7.86 14.59
CA ARG A 120 -5.46 -9.04 14.79
C ARG A 120 -4.90 -10.21 13.99
N LYS A 121 -4.92 -11.40 14.59
CA LYS A 121 -4.45 -12.64 13.96
C LYS A 121 -5.45 -13.15 12.92
N ASN A 122 -6.75 -13.08 13.25
CA ASN A 122 -7.83 -13.68 12.46
C ASN A 122 -8.77 -12.62 11.83
N GLY A 123 -8.24 -11.47 11.42
CA GLY A 123 -9.01 -10.48 10.70
C GLY A 123 -8.27 -9.17 10.47
N ALA A 124 -8.92 -8.24 9.77
CA ALA A 124 -8.38 -6.91 9.56
C ALA A 124 -8.35 -6.08 10.84
N GLY A 125 -7.37 -5.18 10.92
CA GLY A 125 -7.29 -4.17 11.96
C GLY A 125 -6.24 -4.47 13.03
N THR A 126 -6.18 -3.55 13.99
CA THR A 126 -5.18 -3.56 15.05
C THR A 126 -5.82 -3.83 16.40
N ALA A 127 -4.98 -4.15 17.37
CA ALA A 127 -5.37 -4.45 18.73
C ALA A 127 -4.59 -3.59 19.71
N LYS A 128 -5.26 -3.10 20.74
CA LYS A 128 -4.64 -2.51 21.92
C LYS A 128 -4.62 -3.57 23.01
N ILE A 129 -3.47 -3.79 23.62
CA ILE A 129 -3.36 -4.73 24.75
C ILE A 129 -4.05 -4.13 25.97
N ASP A 130 -4.98 -4.89 26.56
CA ASP A 130 -5.57 -4.59 27.86
C ASP A 130 -4.64 -5.06 28.97
N GLY A 131 -3.66 -4.21 29.26
CA GLY A 131 -2.59 -4.52 30.19
C GLY A 131 -1.39 -3.62 29.93
N GLU A 132 -0.21 -4.17 30.17
CA GLU A 132 1.05 -3.45 30.10
C GLU A 132 1.96 -4.05 29.03
N VAL A 133 2.65 -3.16 28.31
CA VAL A 133 3.75 -3.49 27.40
C VAL A 133 4.96 -2.71 27.88
N THR A 134 6.03 -3.41 28.25
CA THR A 134 7.27 -2.80 28.71
C THR A 134 8.45 -3.19 27.83
N VAL A 135 9.46 -2.33 27.82
CA VAL A 135 10.77 -2.57 27.20
C VAL A 135 11.83 -2.29 28.25
N ASP A 136 12.68 -3.27 28.52
CA ASP A 136 13.71 -3.24 29.58
C ASP A 136 13.12 -2.85 30.96
N GLY A 137 11.92 -3.34 31.26
CA GLY A 137 11.19 -3.04 32.50
C GLY A 137 10.59 -1.63 32.58
N GLN A 138 10.72 -0.81 31.53
CA GLN A 138 10.09 0.51 31.45
C GLN A 138 8.81 0.46 30.59
N PRO A 139 7.73 1.16 30.97
CA PRO A 139 6.52 1.21 30.15
C PRO A 139 6.80 1.75 28.74
N ALA A 140 6.27 1.08 27.73
CA ALA A 140 6.25 1.60 26.36
C ALA A 140 5.06 2.55 26.18
N ASP A 141 5.30 3.70 25.56
CA ASP A 141 4.28 4.70 25.28
C ASP A 141 3.28 4.16 24.26
N TYR A 142 2.00 4.04 24.65
CA TYR A 142 0.93 3.79 23.70
C TYR A 142 0.65 5.07 22.89
N VAL A 143 0.80 4.99 21.56
CA VAL A 143 0.73 6.18 20.70
C VAL A 143 -0.62 6.31 20.00
N SER A 144 -1.09 5.23 19.35
CA SER A 144 -2.40 5.11 18.69
C SER A 144 -2.53 3.72 18.07
N THR A 145 -3.75 3.24 17.81
CA THR A 145 -4.05 2.13 16.87
C THR A 145 -3.21 0.86 17.09
N GLY A 146 -3.01 0.49 18.36
CA GLY A 146 -2.26 -0.71 18.74
C GLY A 146 -0.73 -0.58 18.70
N VAL A 147 -0.21 0.64 18.59
CA VAL A 147 1.22 0.95 18.53
C VAL A 147 1.76 1.37 19.89
N TYR A 148 2.84 0.71 20.30
CA TYR A 148 3.62 1.00 21.49
C TYR A 148 5.05 1.37 21.07
N VAL A 149 5.63 2.38 21.71
CA VAL A 149 6.99 2.85 21.38
C VAL A 149 7.79 3.08 22.65
N TYR A 150 9.07 2.69 22.62
CA TYR A 150 10.03 3.00 23.66
C TYR A 150 11.29 3.60 23.05
N PHE A 151 11.73 4.75 23.58
CA PHE A 151 13.00 5.38 23.21
C PHE A 151 14.02 5.24 24.33
N SER A 152 15.27 5.06 23.95
CA SER A 152 16.38 5.00 24.89
C SER A 152 17.64 5.59 24.27
N ASP A 153 18.64 5.85 25.12
CA ASP A 153 19.95 6.23 24.63
C ASP A 153 20.58 5.07 23.86
N ASP A 154 21.64 5.35 23.10
CA ASP A 154 22.34 4.28 22.40
C ASP A 154 22.87 3.27 23.41
N ASN A 155 22.51 2.01 23.21
CA ASN A 155 23.11 0.89 23.90
C ASN A 155 23.20 -0.27 22.93
N GLN A 156 24.30 -1.02 23.04
CA GLN A 156 24.54 -2.21 22.25
C GLN A 156 24.19 -3.47 23.04
N THR A 157 23.06 -3.43 23.74
CA THR A 157 22.53 -4.58 24.50
C THR A 157 21.20 -5.02 23.92
N ALA A 158 20.92 -6.33 24.01
CA ALA A 158 19.63 -6.87 23.63
C ALA A 158 18.50 -6.22 24.45
N ARG A 159 17.34 -5.99 23.81
CA ARG A 159 16.17 -5.38 24.45
C ARG A 159 15.18 -6.44 24.86
N LYS A 160 14.70 -6.39 26.10
CA LYS A 160 13.67 -7.31 26.57
C LYS A 160 12.32 -6.64 26.44
N VAL A 161 11.40 -7.27 25.70
CA VAL A 161 10.00 -6.87 25.64
C VAL A 161 9.18 -7.79 26.53
N GLU A 162 8.30 -7.23 27.33
CA GLU A 162 7.39 -7.97 28.21
C GLU A 162 5.96 -7.45 28.04
N ILE A 163 5.02 -8.39 27.94
CA ILE A 163 3.60 -8.12 27.80
C ILE A 163 2.87 -8.85 28.93
N ALA A 164 2.05 -8.13 29.67
CA ALA A 164 1.19 -8.69 30.70
C ALA A 164 -0.23 -8.18 30.51
N THR A 165 -1.22 -9.07 30.40
CA THR A 165 -2.63 -8.71 30.26
C THR A 165 -3.35 -8.73 31.60
N LYS A 166 -4.49 -8.05 31.69
CA LYS A 166 -5.35 -8.08 32.89
C LYS A 166 -5.91 -9.48 33.21
N GLU A 167 -5.99 -10.36 32.21
CA GLU A 167 -6.37 -11.76 32.38
C GLU A 167 -5.18 -12.67 32.75
N ASN A 168 -4.05 -12.07 33.18
CA ASN A 168 -2.83 -12.75 33.60
C ASN A 168 -2.11 -13.54 32.50
N GLN A 169 -2.45 -13.34 31.22
CA GLN A 169 -1.59 -13.84 30.15
C GLN A 169 -0.29 -13.05 30.10
N ARG A 170 0.81 -13.75 29.83
CA ARG A 170 2.14 -13.15 29.73
C ARG A 170 2.85 -13.64 28.49
N ALA A 171 3.59 -12.73 27.86
CA ALA A 171 4.52 -13.03 26.79
C ALA A 171 5.78 -12.19 26.97
N SER A 172 6.92 -12.71 26.52
CA SER A 172 8.17 -11.98 26.52
C SER A 172 9.06 -12.47 25.39
N PHE A 173 9.90 -11.58 24.88
CA PHE A 173 10.92 -11.91 23.89
C PHE A 173 12.06 -10.89 23.97
N SER A 174 13.24 -11.30 23.52
CA SER A 174 14.44 -10.48 23.45
C SER A 174 14.77 -10.11 22.01
N LEU A 175 15.09 -8.84 21.79
CA LEU A 175 15.53 -8.28 20.52
C LEU A 175 17.05 -8.14 20.56
N PRO A 176 17.82 -9.03 19.91
CA PRO A 176 19.27 -8.87 19.82
C PRO A 176 19.64 -7.55 19.12
N THR A 177 20.87 -7.10 19.32
CA THR A 177 21.41 -5.91 18.67
C THR A 177 21.54 -6.08 17.16
N PRO A 178 21.66 -4.96 16.41
CA PRO A 178 21.94 -5.03 14.98
C PRO A 178 23.17 -5.91 14.69
N ALA A 179 23.04 -6.85 13.75
CA ALA A 179 24.11 -7.77 13.38
C ALA A 179 25.36 -7.07 12.80
N GLY A 180 25.19 -5.85 12.30
CA GLY A 180 26.25 -5.01 11.76
C GLY A 180 25.86 -3.54 11.75
N THR A 181 26.82 -2.68 11.42
CA THR A 181 26.63 -1.23 11.35
C THR A 181 27.16 -0.69 10.03
N VAL A 182 26.61 0.46 9.61
CA VAL A 182 27.04 1.18 8.41
C VAL A 182 27.16 2.67 8.73
N LEU A 183 28.32 3.26 8.46
CA LEU A 183 28.59 4.68 8.66
C LEU A 183 28.85 5.34 7.31
N VAL A 184 28.22 6.48 7.08
CA VAL A 184 28.49 7.36 5.94
C VAL A 184 29.76 8.15 6.25
N LYS A 185 30.80 7.99 5.43
CA LYS A 185 32.08 8.70 5.59
C LYS A 185 32.13 9.96 4.74
N ALA A 186 31.68 9.87 3.49
CA ALA A 186 31.61 10.98 2.57
C ALA A 186 30.47 10.81 1.58
N VAL A 187 29.96 11.93 1.05
CA VAL A 187 29.00 11.94 -0.06
C VAL A 187 29.56 12.83 -1.16
N ASN A 188 29.74 12.29 -2.36
CA ASN A 188 30.47 12.94 -3.46
C ASN A 188 31.84 13.51 -3.02
N GLY A 189 32.57 12.75 -2.19
CA GLY A 189 33.86 13.16 -1.62
C GLY A 189 33.79 14.22 -0.51
N GLN A 190 32.61 14.77 -0.20
CA GLN A 190 32.42 15.74 0.88
C GLN A 190 32.26 15.02 2.22
N THR A 191 33.06 15.39 3.22
CA THR A 191 33.04 14.80 4.58
C THR A 191 32.28 15.64 5.61
N ASP A 192 31.85 16.84 5.23
CA ASP A 192 31.13 17.76 6.11
C ASP A 192 29.78 17.20 6.56
N ASN A 193 29.28 17.68 7.71
CA ASN A 193 27.97 17.30 8.23
C ASN A 193 26.80 17.73 7.31
N ILE A 194 27.02 18.79 6.52
CA ILE A 194 26.10 19.28 5.48
C ILE A 194 26.81 19.19 4.14
N VAL A 195 26.29 18.38 3.22
CA VAL A 195 26.84 18.18 1.88
C VAL A 195 26.00 18.87 0.81
N ASN A 196 26.64 19.32 -0.27
CA ASN A 196 25.96 19.90 -1.42
C ASN A 196 25.75 18.83 -2.49
N LEU A 197 24.50 18.59 -2.91
CA LEU A 197 24.17 17.57 -3.90
C LEU A 197 23.36 18.14 -5.07
N ASP A 198 23.79 17.80 -6.28
CA ASP A 198 22.98 17.90 -7.49
C ASP A 198 22.23 16.57 -7.65
N LEU A 199 20.97 16.54 -7.25
CA LEU A 199 20.15 15.32 -7.25
C LEU A 199 19.69 14.92 -8.67
N THR A 200 20.09 15.67 -9.70
CA THR A 200 19.88 15.31 -11.11
C THR A 200 21.04 14.48 -11.68
N LYS A 201 22.09 14.28 -10.89
CA LYS A 201 23.27 13.48 -11.21
C LYS A 201 23.41 12.30 -10.26
N ASP A 202 24.30 11.38 -10.63
CA ASP A 202 24.63 10.26 -9.77
C ASP A 202 25.31 10.75 -8.48
N VAL A 203 25.01 10.08 -7.37
CA VAL A 203 25.56 10.38 -6.05
C VAL A 203 26.38 9.19 -5.57
N THR A 204 27.63 9.42 -5.23
CA THR A 204 28.50 8.42 -4.61
C THR A 204 28.49 8.56 -3.11
N ILE A 205 28.37 7.46 -2.37
CA ILE A 205 28.43 7.45 -0.91
C ILE A 205 29.56 6.52 -0.49
N ASP A 206 30.55 7.06 0.23
CA ASP A 206 31.62 6.29 0.85
C ASP A 206 31.17 5.80 2.21
N LEU A 207 31.33 4.50 2.46
CA LEU A 207 30.81 3.81 3.62
C LEU A 207 31.91 3.11 4.40
N GLU A 208 31.76 3.10 5.72
CA GLU A 208 32.50 2.23 6.64
C GLU A 208 31.49 1.28 7.27
N SER A 209 31.65 -0.02 7.03
CA SER A 209 30.72 -1.04 7.52
C SER A 209 31.44 -2.03 8.44
N LYS A 210 30.76 -2.45 9.51
CA LYS A 210 31.25 -3.48 10.44
C LYS A 210 30.28 -4.64 10.46
N ASN A 211 30.80 -5.86 10.25
CA ASN A 211 30.01 -7.09 10.21
C ASN A 211 28.86 -7.05 9.18
N VAL A 212 29.08 -6.35 8.06
CA VAL A 212 28.14 -6.30 6.94
C VAL A 212 28.79 -7.03 5.76
N PRO A 213 28.29 -8.20 5.35
CA PRO A 213 28.77 -8.87 4.14
C PRO A 213 28.61 -7.96 2.92
N ASP A 214 29.60 -7.98 2.03
CA ASP A 214 29.51 -7.28 0.74
C ASP A 214 28.26 -7.72 -0.05
N GLY A 215 27.59 -6.77 -0.70
CA GLY A 215 26.36 -7.03 -1.44
C GLY A 215 25.08 -7.09 -0.60
N THR A 216 25.17 -6.94 0.72
CA THR A 216 23.99 -6.82 1.61
C THR A 216 23.18 -5.59 1.22
N PRO A 217 21.85 -5.67 0.98
CA PRO A 217 21.06 -4.53 0.56
C PRO A 217 21.02 -3.40 1.60
N LEU A 218 21.45 -2.20 1.21
CA LEU A 218 21.32 -0.96 1.95
C LEU A 218 20.17 -0.14 1.38
N LEU A 219 19.31 0.38 2.23
CA LEU A 219 18.25 1.30 1.84
C LEU A 219 18.76 2.73 1.91
N VAL A 220 18.74 3.45 0.80
CA VAL A 220 19.01 4.89 0.78
C VAL A 220 17.71 5.65 0.83
N ARG A 221 17.63 6.68 1.67
CA ARG A 221 16.44 7.50 1.91
C ARG A 221 16.82 8.98 1.87
N LEU A 222 15.88 9.82 1.47
CA LEU A 222 16.05 11.26 1.40
C LEU A 222 14.86 11.97 2.03
N ALA A 223 15.13 12.91 2.93
CA ALA A 223 14.07 13.71 3.55
C ALA A 223 13.52 14.75 2.56
N GLY A 224 12.23 14.70 2.29
CA GLY A 224 11.55 15.65 1.40
C GLY A 224 10.34 16.29 2.07
N THR A 225 9.92 17.44 1.55
CA THR A 225 8.70 18.13 2.00
C THR A 225 7.66 18.13 0.90
N ALA A 226 6.49 17.55 1.16
CA ALA A 226 5.31 17.58 0.30
C ALA A 226 4.18 18.31 1.04
N VAL A 227 3.60 19.35 0.43
CA VAL A 227 2.46 20.09 1.01
C VAL A 227 2.72 20.54 2.46
N GLY A 228 3.95 20.97 2.75
CA GLY A 228 4.38 21.39 4.09
C GLY A 228 4.68 20.27 5.09
N LEU A 229 4.45 19.01 4.71
CA LEU A 229 4.76 17.83 5.53
C LEU A 229 6.13 17.27 5.16
N LYS A 230 7.00 17.13 6.15
CA LYS A 230 8.36 16.60 5.96
C LYS A 230 8.45 15.13 6.36
N SER A 231 9.03 14.29 5.51
CA SER A 231 9.17 12.86 5.78
C SER A 231 10.37 12.26 5.04
N MET A 232 10.81 11.08 5.46
CA MET A 232 11.82 10.28 4.74
C MET A 232 11.17 9.50 3.58
N TYR A 233 11.69 9.69 2.37
CA TYR A 233 11.30 8.96 1.17
C TYR A 233 12.41 7.99 0.79
N ASP A 234 12.07 6.73 0.56
CA ASP A 234 13.06 5.76 0.10
C ASP A 234 13.45 6.07 -1.35
N VAL A 235 14.75 6.08 -1.62
CA VAL A 235 15.33 6.32 -2.95
C VAL A 235 15.58 5.00 -3.66
N GLY A 236 16.08 4.00 -2.95
CA GLY A 236 16.34 2.67 -3.53
C GLY A 236 17.12 1.75 -2.60
N TYR A 237 17.24 0.50 -3.02
CA TYR A 237 18.10 -0.49 -2.38
C TYR A 237 19.37 -0.69 -3.20
N PHE A 238 20.53 -0.63 -2.56
CA PHE A 238 21.84 -0.70 -3.20
C PHE A 238 22.72 -1.73 -2.49
N PRO A 239 23.51 -2.53 -3.21
CA PRO A 239 24.41 -3.50 -2.58
C PRO A 239 25.46 -2.77 -1.72
N SER A 240 25.70 -3.27 -0.51
CA SER A 240 26.75 -2.76 0.38
C SER A 240 28.15 -2.91 -0.25
N GLY A 241 29.03 -1.99 0.13
CA GLY A 241 30.44 -1.97 -0.23
C GLY A 241 31.09 -0.71 0.32
N LYS A 242 32.41 -0.53 0.11
CA LYS A 242 33.14 0.67 0.57
C LYS A 242 32.64 1.96 -0.08
N ARG A 243 32.09 1.87 -1.29
CA ARG A 243 31.48 2.97 -2.03
C ARG A 243 30.26 2.43 -2.77
N ILE A 244 29.15 3.13 -2.67
CA ILE A 244 27.94 2.86 -3.46
C ILE A 244 27.64 4.04 -4.39
N VAL A 245 27.06 3.76 -5.55
CA VAL A 245 26.62 4.76 -6.53
C VAL A 245 25.11 4.72 -6.62
N ILE A 246 24.49 5.86 -6.39
CA ILE A 246 23.05 6.09 -6.46
C ILE A 246 22.78 6.77 -7.80
N PRO A 247 22.14 6.09 -8.77
CA PRO A 247 21.84 6.69 -10.07
C PRO A 247 20.89 7.88 -9.91
N SER A 248 21.08 8.91 -10.73
CA SER A 248 20.18 10.07 -10.80
C SER A 248 18.70 9.69 -10.95
N ALA A 249 18.39 8.63 -11.70
CA ALA A 249 17.04 8.12 -11.90
C ALA A 249 16.36 7.67 -10.60
N ALA A 250 17.11 7.21 -9.60
CA ALA A 250 16.56 6.78 -8.30
C ALA A 250 15.96 7.97 -7.53
N PHE A 251 16.54 9.17 -7.66
CA PHE A 251 15.99 10.38 -7.04
C PHE A 251 14.74 10.91 -7.76
N ARG A 252 14.50 10.50 -9.01
CA ARG A 252 13.22 10.72 -9.71
C ARG A 252 12.16 9.70 -9.28
N ASN A 253 12.58 8.45 -9.05
CA ASN A 253 11.71 7.33 -8.73
C ASN A 253 11.76 7.01 -7.24
N ILE A 254 11.33 7.95 -6.40
CA ILE A 254 11.27 7.72 -4.95
C ILE A 254 10.00 6.97 -4.53
N ASN A 255 10.03 6.43 -3.33
CA ASN A 255 8.90 5.81 -2.66
C ASN A 255 7.83 6.83 -2.23
N MET A 256 7.03 7.26 -3.20
CA MET A 256 5.85 8.09 -2.99
C MET A 256 4.60 7.31 -3.42
N GLU A 257 3.45 7.73 -2.88
CA GLU A 257 2.16 7.20 -3.35
C GLU A 257 2.06 7.36 -4.88
N PRO A 258 1.74 6.29 -5.62
CA PRO A 258 1.66 6.37 -7.07
C PRO A 258 0.62 7.42 -7.54
N GLY A 259 0.93 8.16 -8.60
CA GLY A 259 0.07 9.21 -9.14
C GLY A 259 0.04 10.52 -8.32
N ASN A 260 0.75 10.59 -7.19
CA ASN A 260 0.78 11.79 -6.35
C ASN A 260 1.50 12.95 -7.07
N LYS A 261 0.75 14.00 -7.43
CA LYS A 261 1.25 15.20 -8.13
C LYS A 261 1.76 16.30 -7.18
N SER A 262 1.94 15.99 -5.88
CA SER A 262 2.40 16.97 -4.90
C SER A 262 3.81 17.45 -5.24
N PHE A 263 4.01 18.77 -5.15
CA PHE A 263 5.33 19.35 -5.30
C PHE A 263 6.22 18.90 -4.13
N MET A 264 7.28 18.19 -4.49
CA MET A 264 8.35 17.78 -3.59
C MET A 264 9.43 18.86 -3.54
N ASN A 265 9.89 19.17 -2.34
CA ASN A 265 10.97 20.12 -2.09
C ASN A 265 12.03 19.46 -1.22
N TRP A 266 13.30 19.64 -1.58
CA TRP A 266 14.46 19.00 -0.95
C TRP A 266 15.30 19.98 -0.11
N LYS A 267 14.74 21.13 0.27
CA LYS A 267 15.37 22.09 1.19
C LYS A 267 15.48 21.51 2.61
N ASN A 268 16.65 21.69 3.20
CA ASN A 268 17.00 21.17 4.54
C ASN A 268 16.74 19.66 4.59
N SER A 269 17.23 18.96 3.57
CA SER A 269 17.05 17.52 3.44
C SER A 269 18.10 16.77 4.27
N TYR A 270 17.94 15.46 4.37
CA TYR A 270 18.85 14.54 5.02
C TYR A 270 18.89 13.26 4.20
N LEU A 271 20.08 12.88 3.79
CA LEU A 271 20.36 11.61 3.13
C LEU A 271 20.67 10.59 4.22
N GLN A 272 19.87 9.54 4.31
CA GLN A 272 20.05 8.45 5.26
C GLN A 272 20.38 7.16 4.52
N VAL A 273 21.38 6.45 5.00
CA VAL A 273 21.64 5.05 4.67
C VAL A 273 21.13 4.20 5.82
N GLU A 274 20.32 3.21 5.48
CA GLU A 274 19.72 2.27 6.42
C GLU A 274 20.20 0.87 6.06
N LEU A 275 20.64 0.13 7.08
CA LEU A 275 20.98 -1.28 7.00
C LEU A 275 19.86 -2.08 7.67
N PRO A 276 18.91 -2.63 6.89
CA PRO A 276 17.81 -3.40 7.42
C PRO A 276 18.17 -4.89 7.54
N TYR A 277 17.82 -5.49 8.67
CA TYR A 277 17.83 -6.92 8.90
C TYR A 277 16.44 -7.40 9.30
N ILE A 278 16.10 -8.62 8.90
CA ILE A 278 15.04 -9.40 9.55
C ILE A 278 15.76 -10.41 10.44
N GLN A 279 15.52 -10.33 11.75
CA GLN A 279 16.12 -11.21 12.74
C GLN A 279 15.03 -11.94 13.51
N LYS A 280 15.36 -13.12 14.04
CA LYS A 280 14.49 -13.83 14.98
C LYS A 280 14.65 -13.23 16.36
N ALA A 281 13.54 -13.06 17.05
CA ALA A 281 13.57 -12.76 18.48
C ALA A 281 14.09 -13.98 19.26
N GLU A 282 14.78 -13.71 20.36
CA GLU A 282 15.33 -14.72 21.26
C GLU A 282 14.45 -14.84 22.52
N GLN A 283 14.63 -15.92 23.29
CA GLN A 283 13.96 -16.11 24.60
C GLN A 283 12.44 -15.90 24.56
N VAL A 284 11.81 -16.31 23.45
CA VAL A 284 10.39 -16.10 23.22
C VAL A 284 9.55 -16.99 24.13
N THR A 285 8.61 -16.37 24.84
CA THR A 285 7.62 -17.03 25.71
C THR A 285 6.21 -16.52 25.38
N GLY A 286 5.20 -17.32 25.70
CA GLY A 286 3.81 -17.03 25.32
C GLY A 286 3.50 -17.40 23.86
N PRO A 287 2.45 -16.82 23.26
CA PRO A 287 1.92 -17.28 21.97
C PRO A 287 2.69 -16.79 20.72
N PHE A 288 3.81 -16.08 20.89
CA PHE A 288 4.54 -15.43 19.79
C PHE A 288 5.72 -16.25 19.25
N ALA A 289 5.63 -17.58 19.33
CA ALA A 289 6.70 -18.47 18.88
C ALA A 289 7.13 -18.19 17.42
N GLY A 290 8.44 -18.13 17.19
CA GLY A 290 9.00 -17.86 15.86
C GLY A 290 8.92 -16.40 15.42
N LEU A 291 8.68 -15.45 16.33
CA LEU A 291 8.64 -14.02 16.03
C LEU A 291 9.92 -13.56 15.31
N GLU A 292 9.71 -12.94 14.16
CA GLU A 292 10.73 -12.17 13.44
C GLU A 292 10.46 -10.67 13.62
N PHE A 293 11.52 -9.87 13.66
CA PHE A 293 11.42 -8.42 13.79
C PHE A 293 12.38 -7.74 12.82
N GLY A 294 12.03 -6.51 12.43
CA GLY A 294 12.90 -5.66 11.63
C GLY A 294 13.91 -4.97 12.55
N ASN A 295 15.20 -5.19 12.34
CA ASN A 295 16.27 -4.49 13.04
C ASN A 295 16.98 -3.56 12.05
N MET A 296 17.15 -2.29 12.39
CA MET A 296 17.61 -1.27 11.46
C MET A 296 18.70 -0.42 12.11
N TYR A 297 19.84 -0.31 11.43
CA TYR A 297 20.86 0.69 11.76
C TYR A 297 20.78 1.84 10.76
N HIS A 298 20.87 3.08 11.22
CA HIS A 298 20.85 4.27 10.37
C HIS A 298 22.16 5.04 10.48
N ASP A 299 22.57 5.70 9.40
CA ASP A 299 23.50 6.83 9.46
C ASP A 299 23.25 7.77 8.27
N GLY A 300 23.73 9.01 8.31
CA GLY A 300 23.44 9.96 7.25
C GLY A 300 24.08 11.33 7.38
N ARG A 301 23.73 12.21 6.45
CA ARG A 301 24.22 13.60 6.36
C ARG A 301 23.11 14.55 5.95
N PHE A 302 23.18 15.79 6.43
CA PHE A 302 22.30 16.85 5.93
C PHE A 302 22.67 17.19 4.49
N VAL A 303 21.65 17.53 3.70
CA VAL A 303 21.80 17.82 2.28
C VAL A 303 21.29 19.22 1.98
N LYS A 304 22.13 19.98 1.28
CA LYS A 304 21.74 21.16 0.51
C LYS A 304 21.61 20.78 -0.96
N ALA A 305 20.38 20.62 -1.43
CA ALA A 305 20.11 20.35 -2.83
C ALA A 305 20.46 21.57 -3.69
N LEU A 306 21.39 21.41 -4.64
CA LEU A 306 21.80 22.41 -5.61
C LEU A 306 20.87 22.42 -6.83
N ALA A 307 20.39 21.25 -7.22
CA ALA A 307 19.37 21.04 -8.23
C ALA A 307 18.45 19.90 -7.79
N GLU A 308 17.16 20.04 -8.08
CA GLU A 308 16.12 19.12 -7.63
C GLU A 308 15.64 18.24 -8.81
N PRO A 309 15.42 16.94 -8.59
CA PRO A 309 14.90 16.06 -9.61
C PRO A 309 13.42 16.34 -9.84
N LYS A 310 12.97 16.22 -11.09
CA LYS A 310 11.54 16.10 -11.36
C LYS A 310 11.11 14.69 -10.96
N VAL A 311 10.34 14.59 -9.88
CA VAL A 311 9.84 13.32 -9.37
C VAL A 311 8.90 12.67 -10.41
N ASN A 312 9.14 11.39 -10.69
CA ASN A 312 8.31 10.56 -11.53
C ASN A 312 7.15 9.98 -10.71
N THR A 313 5.92 10.32 -11.10
CA THR A 313 4.68 9.91 -10.43
C THR A 313 4.10 8.61 -10.99
N GLY A 314 4.76 8.01 -11.97
CA GLY A 314 4.25 6.90 -12.77
C GLY A 314 3.69 7.35 -14.12
N LEU A 315 3.25 6.38 -14.91
CA LEU A 315 2.70 6.55 -16.24
C LEU A 315 1.19 6.31 -16.21
N THR A 316 0.42 7.23 -16.77
CA THR A 316 -1.03 7.12 -16.92
C THR A 316 -1.39 7.14 -18.39
N VAL A 317 -2.27 6.23 -18.80
CA VAL A 317 -2.86 6.17 -20.12
C VAL A 317 -4.37 6.14 -19.96
N GLU A 318 -5.03 7.17 -20.48
CA GLU A 318 -6.48 7.33 -20.46
C GLU A 318 -7.00 7.44 -21.89
N GLY A 319 -8.12 6.80 -22.18
CA GLY A 319 -8.74 6.92 -23.49
C GLY A 319 -10.12 6.30 -23.54
N ALA A 320 -10.66 6.23 -24.76
CA ALA A 320 -11.95 5.64 -25.01
C ALA A 320 -12.04 5.00 -26.39
N ILE A 321 -12.99 4.09 -26.51
CA ILE A 321 -13.52 3.59 -27.78
C ILE A 321 -15.02 3.88 -27.81
N ASP A 322 -15.58 4.03 -29.01
CA ASP A 322 -16.99 4.36 -29.23
C ASP A 322 -17.69 3.24 -30.03
N PRO A 323 -17.84 2.03 -29.45
CA PRO A 323 -18.56 0.94 -30.07
C PRO A 323 -20.08 1.21 -30.09
N LYS A 324 -20.83 0.36 -30.80
CA LYS A 324 -22.28 0.56 -31.05
C LYS A 324 -23.12 0.68 -29.76
N ASN A 325 -22.69 0.02 -28.68
CA ASN A 325 -23.42 -0.04 -27.40
C ASN A 325 -23.04 1.08 -26.42
N GLY A 326 -22.46 2.18 -26.93
CA GLY A 326 -22.06 3.34 -26.15
C GLY A 326 -20.56 3.40 -25.89
N LYS A 327 -20.09 4.45 -25.25
CA LYS A 327 -18.67 4.65 -24.99
C LYS A 327 -18.11 3.60 -24.03
N VAL A 328 -16.85 3.19 -24.22
CA VAL A 328 -16.05 2.47 -23.22
C VAL A 328 -14.80 3.27 -22.94
N THR A 329 -14.57 3.62 -21.68
CA THR A 329 -13.38 4.35 -21.24
C THR A 329 -12.40 3.38 -20.58
N TYR A 330 -11.10 3.61 -20.78
CA TYR A 330 -10.04 2.90 -20.07
C TYR A 330 -9.10 3.89 -19.38
N ASP A 331 -8.65 3.52 -18.19
CA ASP A 331 -7.61 4.19 -17.41
C ASP A 331 -6.63 3.12 -16.93
N LEU A 332 -5.39 3.21 -17.40
CA LEU A 332 -4.30 2.34 -17.02
C LEU A 332 -3.20 3.15 -16.36
N PHE A 333 -2.67 2.59 -15.28
CA PHE A 333 -1.63 3.23 -14.50
C PHE A 333 -0.49 2.27 -14.19
N LYS A 334 0.73 2.70 -14.49
CA LYS A 334 1.98 2.04 -14.08
C LYS A 334 2.67 2.92 -13.02
N PRO A 335 2.96 2.39 -11.82
CA PRO A 335 3.75 3.13 -10.83
C PRO A 335 5.18 3.44 -11.30
N ASN A 336 5.86 4.36 -10.62
CA ASN A 336 7.27 4.68 -10.88
C ASN A 336 8.20 3.48 -10.60
N ALA A 337 9.48 3.55 -11.00
CA ALA A 337 10.41 2.42 -10.95
C ALA A 337 10.70 1.88 -9.54
N PHE A 338 10.40 2.64 -8.48
CA PHE A 338 10.48 2.13 -7.10
C PHE A 338 9.33 1.17 -6.78
N ARG A 339 8.13 1.49 -7.27
CA ARG A 339 6.88 0.76 -7.03
C ARG A 339 6.47 -0.18 -8.16
N SER A 340 7.22 -0.20 -9.25
CA SER A 340 6.95 -1.03 -10.43
C SER A 340 8.26 -1.55 -11.02
N ARG A 341 8.21 -2.78 -11.55
CA ARG A 341 9.29 -3.37 -12.32
C ARG A 341 9.04 -3.18 -13.81
N ASN A 342 10.09 -3.25 -14.62
CA ASN A 342 10.01 -3.16 -16.07
C ASN A 342 9.17 -4.32 -16.65
N PHE A 343 8.26 -4.06 -17.59
CA PHE A 343 7.38 -5.10 -18.17
C PHE A 343 8.14 -6.27 -18.80
N ALA A 344 9.38 -6.09 -19.25
CA ALA A 344 10.23 -7.16 -19.78
C ALA A 344 10.55 -8.28 -18.78
N GLN A 345 10.26 -8.07 -17.48
CA GLN A 345 10.39 -9.09 -16.44
C GLN A 345 9.15 -10.00 -16.33
N ILE A 346 8.04 -9.71 -17.02
CA ILE A 346 6.85 -10.55 -17.00
C ILE A 346 7.07 -11.75 -17.93
N ARG A 347 7.34 -12.95 -17.38
CA ARG A 347 7.49 -14.19 -18.18
C ARG A 347 6.44 -15.24 -17.82
N LYS A 348 6.07 -15.34 -16.55
CA LYS A 348 5.04 -16.26 -16.02
C LYS A 348 4.02 -15.50 -15.19
N ILE A 349 2.75 -15.63 -15.58
CA ILE A 349 1.62 -14.97 -14.93
C ILE A 349 0.80 -16.03 -14.21
N GLY A 350 0.75 -15.96 -12.88
CA GLY A 350 -0.21 -16.69 -12.07
C GLY A 350 -1.52 -15.91 -11.95
N VAL A 351 -2.67 -16.58 -11.85
CA VAL A 351 -3.95 -15.92 -11.56
C VAL A 351 -4.33 -16.20 -10.11
N SER A 352 -4.31 -15.18 -9.25
CA SER A 352 -4.58 -15.33 -7.82
C SER A 352 -6.01 -14.94 -7.43
N SER A 353 -6.68 -14.09 -8.22
CA SER A 353 -8.08 -13.73 -8.01
C SER A 353 -8.73 -13.44 -9.36
N PHE A 354 -9.86 -14.07 -9.64
CA PHE A 354 -10.60 -13.82 -10.88
C PHE A 354 -12.09 -14.00 -10.61
N ALA A 355 -12.84 -12.91 -10.60
CA ALA A 355 -14.23 -12.92 -10.16
C ALA A 355 -15.11 -11.95 -10.94
N ILE A 356 -16.40 -12.24 -10.92
CA ILE A 356 -17.48 -11.34 -11.32
C ILE A 356 -18.39 -11.12 -10.12
N ARG A 357 -18.83 -9.89 -9.88
CA ARG A 357 -19.82 -9.59 -8.86
C ARG A 357 -20.73 -8.47 -9.30
N GLY A 358 -21.91 -8.39 -8.70
CA GLY A 358 -22.83 -7.33 -9.00
C GLY A 358 -24.02 -7.27 -8.06
N THR A 359 -24.79 -6.19 -8.19
CA THR A 359 -26.09 -6.07 -7.54
C THR A 359 -27.18 -6.53 -8.50
N THR A 360 -28.17 -7.26 -7.98
CA THR A 360 -29.38 -7.64 -8.72
C THR A 360 -30.57 -6.78 -8.33
N SER A 361 -30.44 -5.94 -7.30
CA SER A 361 -31.45 -4.95 -6.94
C SER A 361 -30.79 -3.61 -6.61
N TYR A 362 -31.46 -2.52 -6.98
CA TYR A 362 -31.06 -1.15 -6.64
C TYR A 362 -32.26 -0.35 -6.15
N TYR A 363 -32.04 0.42 -5.09
CA TYR A 363 -33.05 1.20 -4.41
C TYR A 363 -32.54 2.63 -4.17
N SER A 364 -33.28 3.63 -4.65
CA SER A 364 -32.98 5.04 -4.40
C SER A 364 -34.21 5.79 -3.92
N GLN A 365 -34.02 6.64 -2.91
CA GLN A 365 -35.01 7.56 -2.39
C GLN A 365 -34.54 8.99 -2.62
N LYS A 366 -35.44 9.84 -3.09
CA LYS A 366 -35.27 11.29 -3.11
C LYS A 366 -36.44 11.92 -2.38
N ASP A 367 -36.14 12.66 -1.32
CA ASP A 367 -37.12 13.44 -0.59
C ASP A 367 -37.09 14.89 -1.10
N ASP A 368 -38.23 15.40 -1.55
CA ASP A 368 -38.40 16.83 -1.79
C ASP A 368 -39.06 17.47 -0.56
N ARG A 369 -38.27 18.25 0.19
CA ARG A 369 -38.73 18.90 1.43
C ARG A 369 -39.65 20.08 1.18
N LEU A 370 -39.71 20.61 -0.04
CA LEU A 370 -40.57 21.75 -0.39
C LEU A 370 -41.98 21.29 -0.78
N GLU A 371 -42.09 20.15 -1.48
CA GLU A 371 -43.39 19.61 -1.94
C GLU A 371 -43.95 18.50 -1.04
N GLY A 372 -43.18 18.01 -0.07
CA GLY A 372 -43.59 16.87 0.78
C GLY A 372 -43.60 15.53 0.03
N THR A 373 -42.99 15.47 -1.16
CA THR A 373 -43.06 14.31 -2.06
C THR A 373 -41.83 13.43 -1.90
N ARG A 374 -42.05 12.12 -1.74
CA ARG A 374 -41.00 11.09 -1.72
C ARG A 374 -41.00 10.31 -3.02
N THR A 375 -39.93 10.43 -3.81
CA THR A 375 -39.76 9.63 -5.03
C THR A 375 -38.88 8.42 -4.73
N THR A 376 -39.39 7.23 -4.98
CA THR A 376 -38.64 5.97 -4.87
C THR A 376 -38.40 5.40 -6.26
N LYS A 377 -37.17 4.98 -6.55
CA LYS A 377 -36.81 4.25 -7.77
C LYS A 377 -36.24 2.89 -7.41
N THR A 378 -36.80 1.84 -8.02
CA THR A 378 -36.36 0.46 -7.86
C THR A 378 -36.03 -0.14 -9.22
N ALA A 379 -34.95 -0.91 -9.27
CA ALA A 379 -34.58 -1.68 -10.44
C ALA A 379 -34.11 -3.06 -10.00
N SER A 380 -34.50 -4.09 -10.75
CA SER A 380 -34.06 -5.46 -10.52
C SER A 380 -33.47 -6.03 -11.81
N PHE A 381 -32.26 -6.58 -11.70
CA PHE A 381 -31.62 -7.32 -12.76
C PHE A 381 -32.04 -8.80 -12.67
N PRO A 382 -32.30 -9.49 -13.80
CA PRO A 382 -32.67 -10.90 -13.77
C PRO A 382 -31.64 -11.74 -13.04
N GLN A 383 -32.13 -12.71 -12.27
CA GLN A 383 -31.27 -13.71 -11.63
C GLN A 383 -30.93 -14.79 -12.65
N PHE A 384 -29.65 -15.16 -12.71
CA PHE A 384 -29.16 -16.21 -13.58
C PHE A 384 -28.63 -17.38 -12.76
N ASP A 385 -28.76 -18.59 -13.31
CA ASP A 385 -28.12 -19.77 -12.75
C ASP A 385 -26.60 -19.61 -12.70
N ASN A 386 -25.97 -20.24 -11.71
CA ASN A 386 -24.52 -20.24 -11.56
C ASN A 386 -23.78 -20.68 -12.83
N LYS A 387 -24.34 -21.64 -13.58
CA LYS A 387 -23.75 -22.11 -14.85
C LYS A 387 -23.59 -21.01 -15.91
N VAL A 388 -24.49 -20.03 -15.93
CA VAL A 388 -24.40 -18.88 -16.85
C VAL A 388 -23.21 -18.00 -16.48
N TRP A 389 -23.07 -17.70 -15.18
CA TRP A 389 -21.94 -16.93 -14.66
C TRP A 389 -20.61 -17.66 -14.83
N ASP A 390 -20.58 -18.98 -14.62
CA ASP A 390 -19.39 -19.81 -14.79
C ASP A 390 -18.92 -19.82 -16.25
N ALA A 391 -19.85 -19.86 -17.22
CA ALA A 391 -19.54 -19.76 -18.64
C ALA A 391 -19.00 -18.37 -19.02
N ILE A 392 -19.60 -17.29 -18.51
CA ILE A 392 -19.10 -15.91 -18.72
C ILE A 392 -17.68 -15.76 -18.14
N LEU A 393 -17.45 -16.28 -16.93
CA LEU A 393 -16.14 -16.25 -16.29
C LEU A 393 -15.09 -17.03 -17.07
N ALA A 394 -15.44 -18.19 -17.63
CA ALA A 394 -14.53 -18.99 -18.44
C ALA A 394 -14.07 -18.22 -19.70
N ASP A 395 -15.01 -17.61 -20.42
CA ASP A 395 -14.69 -16.82 -21.61
C ASP A 395 -13.86 -15.58 -21.24
N LEU A 396 -14.27 -14.84 -20.21
CA LEU A 396 -13.56 -13.65 -19.74
C LEU A 396 -12.14 -14.01 -19.27
N TYR A 397 -11.96 -15.15 -18.59
CA TYR A 397 -10.66 -15.66 -18.18
C TYR A 397 -9.77 -15.92 -19.40
N GLN A 398 -10.27 -16.62 -20.41
CA GLN A 398 -9.52 -16.90 -21.64
C GLN A 398 -9.12 -15.60 -22.35
N ASP A 399 -10.06 -14.66 -22.52
CA ASP A 399 -9.80 -13.39 -23.21
C ASP A 399 -8.79 -12.52 -22.46
N VAL A 400 -9.01 -12.27 -21.16
CA VAL A 400 -8.16 -11.38 -20.37
C VAL A 400 -6.75 -11.95 -20.24
N THR A 401 -6.63 -13.25 -19.89
CA THR A 401 -5.32 -13.87 -19.75
C THR A 401 -4.60 -13.96 -21.09
N GLY A 402 -5.31 -14.25 -22.18
CA GLY A 402 -4.74 -14.27 -23.54
C GLY A 402 -4.23 -12.91 -24.00
N ILE A 403 -4.98 -11.83 -23.73
CA ILE A 403 -4.58 -10.46 -24.05
C ILE A 403 -3.32 -10.06 -23.28
N ILE A 404 -3.32 -10.26 -21.96
CA ILE A 404 -2.20 -9.88 -21.10
C ILE A 404 -0.96 -10.72 -21.46
N ALA A 405 -1.08 -12.03 -21.55
CA ALA A 405 0.02 -12.92 -21.90
C ALA A 405 0.58 -12.58 -23.29
N GLY A 406 -0.28 -12.37 -24.28
CA GLY A 406 0.11 -12.01 -25.64
C GLY A 406 0.83 -10.66 -25.72
N GLN A 407 0.38 -9.65 -24.96
CA GLN A 407 1.00 -8.33 -24.94
C GLN A 407 2.44 -8.35 -24.38
N PHE A 408 2.71 -9.22 -23.40
CA PHE A 408 4.01 -9.29 -22.74
C PHE A 408 4.89 -10.46 -23.23
N GLY A 409 4.39 -11.30 -24.13
CA GLY A 409 5.08 -12.53 -24.54
C GLY A 409 5.29 -13.49 -23.36
N ALA A 410 4.33 -13.52 -22.43
CA ALA A 410 4.38 -14.30 -21.21
C ALA A 410 3.54 -15.58 -21.32
N THR A 411 3.71 -16.47 -20.36
CA THR A 411 2.91 -17.69 -20.21
C THR A 411 1.99 -17.58 -19.00
N THR A 412 0.75 -18.01 -19.13
CA THR A 412 -0.18 -18.10 -17.99
C THR A 412 0.00 -19.47 -17.33
N LEU A 413 0.28 -19.48 -16.03
CA LEU A 413 0.39 -20.71 -15.24
C LEU A 413 -1.01 -21.31 -14.99
N PRO A 414 -1.12 -22.65 -14.82
CA PRO A 414 -2.35 -23.27 -14.37
C PRO A 414 -2.85 -22.64 -13.06
N VAL A 415 -4.17 -22.44 -12.96
CA VAL A 415 -4.80 -21.85 -11.76
C VAL A 415 -4.46 -22.66 -10.50
N GLU A 416 -4.43 -23.98 -10.63
CA GLU A 416 -4.18 -24.94 -9.56
C GLU A 416 -2.75 -24.84 -9.02
N THR A 417 -1.79 -24.33 -9.81
CA THR A 417 -0.44 -24.01 -9.33
C THR A 417 -0.47 -22.89 -8.29
N ILE A 418 -1.33 -21.89 -8.49
CA ILE A 418 -1.43 -20.73 -7.59
C ILE A 418 -2.26 -21.07 -6.36
N THR A 419 -3.46 -21.61 -6.58
CA THR A 419 -4.42 -21.90 -5.51
C THR A 419 -3.97 -23.08 -4.62
N GLY A 420 -3.11 -23.95 -5.13
CA GLY A 420 -2.47 -25.02 -4.36
C GLY A 420 -1.27 -24.60 -3.49
N SER A 421 -0.84 -23.34 -3.55
CA SER A 421 0.29 -22.85 -2.74
C SER A 421 -0.07 -22.69 -1.27
N LYS A 422 0.91 -22.85 -0.37
CA LYS A 422 0.71 -22.67 1.09
C LYS A 422 0.37 -21.24 1.42
N ALA A 423 0.95 -20.29 0.68
CA ALA A 423 0.67 -18.88 0.83
C ALA A 423 -0.79 -18.53 0.46
N TYR A 424 -1.34 -19.13 -0.60
CA TYR A 424 -2.75 -18.93 -0.97
C TYR A 424 -3.71 -19.47 0.09
N ALA A 425 -3.46 -20.69 0.58
CA ALA A 425 -4.26 -21.32 1.63
C ALA A 425 -4.32 -20.50 2.93
N ALA A 426 -3.31 -19.65 3.21
CA ALA A 426 -3.29 -18.80 4.39
C ALA A 426 -4.25 -17.60 4.29
N VAL A 427 -4.61 -17.16 3.08
CA VAL A 427 -5.51 -16.02 2.86
C VAL A 427 -6.89 -16.41 2.36
N GLU A 428 -7.03 -17.62 1.82
CA GLU A 428 -8.31 -18.16 1.33
C GLU A 428 -9.46 -18.08 2.35
N PRO A 429 -9.27 -18.35 3.67
CA PRO A 429 -10.34 -18.23 4.66
C PRO A 429 -10.90 -16.82 4.82
N PHE A 430 -10.17 -15.80 4.35
CA PHE A 430 -10.60 -14.40 4.38
C PHE A 430 -11.16 -13.94 3.03
N ALA A 431 -11.20 -14.79 2.01
CA ALA A 431 -11.77 -14.43 0.72
C ALA A 431 -13.29 -14.26 0.79
N VAL A 432 -13.84 -13.52 -0.16
CA VAL A 432 -15.29 -13.37 -0.30
C VAL A 432 -15.85 -14.67 -0.84
N GLU A 433 -16.80 -15.26 -0.11
CA GLU A 433 -17.49 -16.46 -0.56
C GLU A 433 -18.42 -16.16 -1.75
N ASP A 434 -18.51 -17.13 -2.64
CA ASP A 434 -19.43 -17.10 -3.76
C ASP A 434 -20.88 -17.09 -3.25
N GLN A 435 -21.70 -16.22 -3.85
CA GLN A 435 -23.09 -16.09 -3.50
C GLN A 435 -23.92 -15.74 -4.74
N ASN A 436 -25.17 -16.19 -4.77
CA ASN A 436 -26.11 -15.82 -5.81
C ASN A 436 -27.48 -15.66 -5.16
N THR A 437 -27.76 -14.43 -4.74
CA THR A 437 -28.98 -14.07 -4.01
C THR A 437 -29.86 -13.17 -4.88
N THR A 438 -31.06 -12.88 -4.39
CA THR A 438 -31.97 -11.95 -5.07
C THR A 438 -31.51 -10.49 -5.03
N VAL A 439 -30.51 -10.13 -4.21
CA VAL A 439 -30.01 -8.75 -4.06
C VAL A 439 -28.61 -8.52 -4.63
N SER A 440 -27.77 -9.57 -4.65
CA SER A 440 -26.41 -9.52 -5.17
C SER A 440 -25.90 -10.91 -5.54
N PHE A 441 -24.85 -10.93 -6.37
CA PHE A 441 -24.10 -12.15 -6.66
C PHE A 441 -22.59 -11.87 -6.65
N THR A 442 -21.81 -12.89 -6.33
CA THR A 442 -20.35 -12.98 -6.45
C THR A 442 -20.04 -14.38 -6.94
N ARG A 443 -19.25 -14.49 -8.02
CA ARG A 443 -18.79 -15.77 -8.56
C ARG A 443 -17.31 -15.67 -8.91
N SER A 444 -16.53 -16.67 -8.53
CA SER A 444 -15.12 -16.78 -8.85
C SER A 444 -14.85 -17.87 -9.89
N TYR A 445 -13.83 -17.66 -10.73
CA TYR A 445 -13.41 -18.65 -11.70
C TYR A 445 -12.63 -19.78 -11.01
N LYS A 446 -13.17 -21.00 -11.01
CA LYS A 446 -12.60 -22.14 -10.29
C LYS A 446 -12.31 -21.75 -8.82
N ASN A 447 -11.11 -22.03 -8.33
CA ASN A 447 -10.70 -21.74 -6.94
C ASN A 447 -10.02 -20.37 -6.78
N THR A 448 -10.06 -19.46 -7.79
CA THR A 448 -9.48 -18.11 -7.66
C THR A 448 -10.45 -17.17 -6.95
N LYS A 449 -10.71 -17.45 -5.66
CA LYS A 449 -11.65 -16.69 -4.85
C LYS A 449 -11.33 -15.19 -4.88
N LEU A 450 -12.36 -14.36 -4.82
CA LEU A 450 -12.22 -12.92 -4.70
C LEU A 450 -11.56 -12.60 -3.34
N LEU A 451 -10.28 -12.25 -3.35
CA LEU A 451 -9.56 -11.92 -2.12
C LEU A 451 -10.15 -10.67 -1.48
N SER A 452 -10.50 -10.75 -0.20
CA SER A 452 -11.08 -9.64 0.54
C SER A 452 -10.04 -8.55 0.83
N ALA A 453 -10.51 -7.31 0.93
CA ALA A 453 -9.71 -6.21 1.47
C ALA A 453 -9.39 -6.39 2.97
N PHE A 454 -10.05 -7.35 3.64
CA PHE A 454 -9.98 -7.55 5.08
C PHE A 454 -9.07 -8.72 5.52
N VAL A 455 -8.00 -8.99 4.78
CA VAL A 455 -6.95 -9.94 5.22
C VAL A 455 -6.23 -9.40 6.47
N PRO A 456 -5.71 -10.27 7.36
CA PRO A 456 -4.95 -9.81 8.51
C PRO A 456 -3.74 -8.98 8.07
N ILE A 457 -3.51 -7.86 8.76
CA ILE A 457 -2.49 -6.88 8.41
C ILE A 457 -1.13 -7.56 8.27
N SER A 458 -0.76 -8.49 9.17
CA SER A 458 0.50 -9.24 9.13
C SER A 458 0.78 -9.95 7.78
N HIS A 459 -0.24 -10.38 7.04
CA HIS A 459 -0.11 -10.99 5.71
C HIS A 459 0.18 -10.00 4.58
N GLY A 460 0.20 -8.70 4.87
CA GLY A 460 0.47 -7.64 3.91
C GLY A 460 1.94 -7.18 3.86
N TYR A 461 2.82 -7.60 4.78
CA TYR A 461 4.11 -6.93 5.00
C TYR A 461 5.33 -7.84 4.96
N GLY A 462 6.43 -7.27 4.46
CA GLY A 462 7.78 -7.86 4.50
C GLY A 462 7.82 -9.28 3.94
N SER A 463 8.55 -10.16 4.64
CA SER A 463 8.65 -11.59 4.34
C SER A 463 7.31 -12.33 4.43
N ASN A 464 6.34 -11.79 5.18
CA ASN A 464 5.02 -12.40 5.38
C ASN A 464 4.00 -11.97 4.33
N ASN A 465 4.35 -11.05 3.41
CA ASN A 465 3.45 -10.62 2.35
C ASN A 465 3.00 -11.81 1.49
N THR A 466 1.69 -12.07 1.45
CA THR A 466 1.15 -13.26 0.80
C THR A 466 1.44 -13.28 -0.70
N ASP A 467 1.27 -12.17 -1.41
CA ASP A 467 1.56 -12.13 -2.86
C ASP A 467 3.02 -12.48 -3.15
N GLN A 468 3.96 -11.96 -2.35
CA GLN A 468 5.39 -12.27 -2.49
C GLN A 468 5.69 -13.75 -2.22
N ARG A 469 5.02 -14.33 -1.22
CA ARG A 469 5.16 -15.75 -0.91
C ARG A 469 4.56 -16.62 -2.03
N ILE A 470 3.40 -16.27 -2.58
CA ILE A 470 2.81 -16.98 -3.73
C ILE A 470 3.76 -16.92 -4.93
N LEU A 471 4.27 -15.73 -5.30
CA LEU A 471 5.24 -15.58 -6.40
C LEU A 471 6.45 -16.52 -6.22
N LYS A 472 7.01 -16.57 -5.00
CA LYS A 472 8.15 -17.43 -4.67
C LYS A 472 7.83 -18.93 -4.68
N GLU A 473 6.71 -19.34 -4.07
CA GLU A 473 6.31 -20.76 -3.97
C GLU A 473 5.92 -21.34 -5.33
N THR A 474 5.40 -20.51 -6.24
CA THR A 474 4.86 -20.93 -7.54
C THR A 474 5.80 -20.65 -8.72
N ASN A 475 6.90 -19.93 -8.48
CA ASN A 475 7.83 -19.46 -9.51
C ASN A 475 7.14 -18.63 -10.61
N ALA A 476 6.13 -17.84 -10.20
CA ALA A 476 5.49 -16.85 -11.05
C ALA A 476 6.26 -15.52 -10.96
N ASP A 477 6.29 -14.77 -12.07
CA ASP A 477 6.89 -13.41 -12.09
C ASP A 477 5.86 -12.33 -11.79
N ALA A 478 4.58 -12.64 -12.02
CA ALA A 478 3.46 -11.76 -11.77
C ALA A 478 2.22 -12.52 -11.29
N LEU A 479 1.40 -11.86 -10.48
CA LEU A 479 0.05 -12.33 -10.10
C LEU A 479 -1.00 -11.42 -10.69
N LEU A 480 -1.91 -12.00 -11.46
CA LEU A 480 -3.06 -11.35 -12.05
C LEU A 480 -4.26 -11.43 -11.09
N GLN A 481 -4.83 -10.28 -10.79
CA GLN A 481 -6.08 -10.12 -10.08
C GLN A 481 -7.08 -9.37 -10.97
N VAL A 482 -8.27 -9.97 -11.17
CA VAL A 482 -9.32 -9.42 -12.04
C VAL A 482 -10.65 -9.42 -11.30
N THR A 483 -11.40 -8.34 -11.44
CA THR A 483 -12.78 -8.25 -10.97
C THR A 483 -13.62 -7.55 -12.03
N LEU A 484 -14.70 -8.20 -12.47
CA LEU A 484 -15.74 -7.57 -13.27
C LEU A 484 -16.91 -7.19 -12.35
N ASP A 485 -17.09 -5.90 -12.13
CA ASP A 485 -18.18 -5.33 -11.35
C ASP A 485 -19.35 -4.95 -12.26
N LEU A 486 -20.52 -5.51 -11.99
CA LEU A 486 -21.78 -5.16 -12.64
C LEU A 486 -22.65 -4.33 -11.69
N GLN A 487 -22.76 -3.03 -11.98
CA GLN A 487 -23.49 -2.09 -11.13
C GLN A 487 -24.79 -1.64 -11.78
N ILE A 488 -25.91 -1.82 -11.07
CA ILE A 488 -27.18 -1.19 -11.46
C ILE A 488 -27.12 0.30 -11.14
N ASN A 489 -27.49 1.12 -12.13
CA ASN A 489 -27.67 2.55 -11.98
C ASN A 489 -28.94 3.01 -12.70
N PHE A 490 -29.33 4.27 -12.52
CA PHE A 490 -30.38 4.92 -13.29
C PHE A 490 -29.82 6.01 -14.20
N GLU A 491 -30.06 5.87 -15.49
CA GLU A 491 -29.86 6.94 -16.46
C GLU A 491 -31.23 7.54 -16.81
N LYS A 492 -31.46 8.77 -16.31
CA LYS A 492 -32.76 9.43 -16.33
C LYS A 492 -33.83 8.57 -15.63
N SER A 493 -34.71 7.92 -16.38
CA SER A 493 -35.79 7.06 -15.89
C SER A 493 -35.56 5.57 -16.17
N ARG A 494 -34.46 5.18 -16.85
CA ARG A 494 -34.18 3.78 -17.21
C ARG A 494 -33.11 3.21 -16.31
N ALA A 495 -33.35 2.00 -15.81
CA ALA A 495 -32.31 1.21 -15.17
C ALA A 495 -31.29 0.77 -16.22
N VAL A 496 -30.01 0.89 -15.89
CA VAL A 496 -28.89 0.50 -16.75
C VAL A 496 -27.86 -0.28 -15.96
N MET A 497 -27.20 -1.23 -16.63
CA MET A 497 -26.14 -2.03 -16.03
C MET A 497 -24.80 -1.49 -16.52
N VAL A 498 -23.96 -1.09 -15.59
CA VAL A 498 -22.64 -0.49 -15.85
C VAL A 498 -21.57 -1.53 -15.56
N PRO A 499 -20.90 -2.08 -16.61
CA PRO A 499 -19.79 -2.99 -16.42
C PRO A 499 -18.49 -2.25 -16.14
N ILE A 500 -17.75 -2.68 -15.13
CA ILE A 500 -16.44 -2.14 -14.75
C ILE A 500 -15.46 -3.29 -14.56
N LEU A 501 -14.47 -3.38 -15.46
CA LEU A 501 -13.39 -4.35 -15.37
C LEU A 501 -12.19 -3.72 -14.65
N GLY A 502 -11.92 -4.20 -13.44
CA GLY A 502 -10.74 -3.87 -12.66
C GLY A 502 -9.66 -4.94 -12.82
N ILE A 503 -8.42 -4.52 -13.10
CA ILE A 503 -7.27 -5.42 -13.27
C ILE A 503 -6.10 -4.89 -12.44
N GLN A 504 -5.40 -5.80 -11.77
CA GLN A 504 -4.10 -5.52 -11.17
C GLN A 504 -3.13 -6.62 -11.54
N LEU A 505 -1.93 -6.25 -11.99
CA LEU A 505 -0.84 -7.18 -12.23
C LEU A 505 0.26 -6.90 -11.19
N ILE A 506 0.32 -7.75 -10.18
CA ILE A 506 1.24 -7.63 -9.04
C ILE A 506 2.59 -8.22 -9.44
N GLY A 507 3.68 -7.56 -9.04
CA GLY A 507 5.05 -8.01 -9.30
C GLY A 507 5.79 -8.39 -8.02
N ALA A 508 6.97 -8.99 -8.20
CA ALA A 508 7.87 -9.25 -7.08
C ALA A 508 8.37 -7.94 -6.43
N ALA A 509 8.64 -7.98 -5.13
CA ALA A 509 9.00 -6.81 -4.34
C ALA A 509 10.34 -6.19 -4.76
N ASN A 510 10.45 -4.86 -4.68
CA ASN A 510 11.73 -4.17 -4.84
C ASN A 510 12.41 -4.07 -3.48
N GLY A 511 13.36 -4.96 -3.21
CA GLY A 511 13.95 -5.12 -1.89
C GLY A 511 12.99 -5.82 -0.90
N PRO A 512 13.32 -5.85 0.41
CA PRO A 512 12.62 -6.69 1.38
C PRO A 512 11.17 -6.28 1.70
N ASN A 513 10.82 -5.00 1.53
CA ASN A 513 9.60 -4.44 2.14
C ASN A 513 8.70 -3.65 1.19
N VAL A 514 8.95 -3.69 -0.13
CA VAL A 514 8.22 -2.86 -1.10
C VAL A 514 7.53 -3.74 -2.12
N SER A 515 6.26 -4.06 -1.88
CA SER A 515 5.42 -4.71 -2.89
C SER A 515 5.31 -3.83 -4.13
N THR A 516 5.35 -4.46 -5.31
CA THR A 516 5.28 -3.77 -6.59
C THR A 516 4.04 -4.16 -7.37
N LYS A 517 3.63 -3.28 -8.28
CA LYS A 517 2.63 -3.60 -9.30
C LYS A 517 3.21 -3.24 -10.66
N TYR A 518 3.09 -4.14 -11.62
CA TYR A 518 3.39 -3.84 -13.01
C TYR A 518 2.43 -2.78 -13.54
N PHE A 519 1.13 -2.95 -13.32
CA PHE A 519 0.12 -1.93 -13.61
C PHE A 519 -1.20 -2.21 -12.89
N THR A 520 -2.08 -1.21 -12.91
CA THR A 520 -3.51 -1.33 -12.62
C THR A 520 -4.31 -0.82 -13.81
N ALA A 521 -5.47 -1.41 -14.08
CA ALA A 521 -6.38 -0.95 -15.12
C ALA A 521 -7.81 -0.88 -14.59
N THR A 522 -8.54 0.16 -14.99
CA THR A 522 -9.99 0.26 -14.85
C THR A 522 -10.59 0.53 -16.22
N ILE A 523 -11.47 -0.35 -16.67
CA ILE A 523 -12.17 -0.22 -17.95
C ILE A 523 -13.65 -0.19 -17.65
N LYS A 524 -14.35 0.83 -18.13
CA LYS A 524 -15.74 1.09 -17.81
C LYS A 524 -16.55 1.27 -19.07
N GLY A 525 -17.58 0.44 -19.23
CA GLY A 525 -18.60 0.64 -20.25
C GLY A 525 -19.68 1.62 -19.79
N GLU A 526 -20.23 2.38 -20.73
CA GLU A 526 -21.52 3.03 -20.54
C GLU A 526 -22.61 2.01 -20.22
N GLY A 527 -23.58 2.45 -19.41
CA GLY A 527 -24.64 1.60 -18.91
C GLY A 527 -25.61 1.21 -19.99
N VAL A 528 -25.92 -0.09 -20.09
CA VAL A 528 -26.88 -0.59 -21.08
C VAL A 528 -28.20 -0.98 -20.40
N PRO A 529 -29.35 -0.49 -20.89
CA PRO A 529 -30.64 -0.91 -20.36
C PRO A 529 -30.93 -2.37 -20.74
N TRP A 530 -31.58 -3.10 -19.84
CA TRP A 530 -31.94 -4.50 -20.08
C TRP A 530 -33.47 -4.69 -20.13
N LYS A 531 -33.89 -5.83 -20.67
CA LYS A 531 -35.28 -6.32 -20.67
C LYS A 531 -35.39 -7.53 -19.74
N GLU A 532 -36.61 -7.95 -19.40
CA GLU A 532 -36.85 -9.03 -18.43
C GLU A 532 -36.33 -10.41 -18.88
N ASN A 533 -36.20 -10.65 -20.19
CA ASN A 533 -35.67 -11.90 -20.77
C ASN A 533 -34.35 -11.65 -21.49
N ILE A 534 -33.24 -11.96 -20.82
CA ILE A 534 -31.88 -11.76 -21.33
C ILE A 534 -31.30 -13.14 -21.68
N SER A 535 -30.95 -13.36 -22.95
CA SER A 535 -30.20 -14.56 -23.33
C SER A 535 -28.74 -14.46 -22.90
N TYR A 536 -28.04 -15.59 -22.83
CA TYR A 536 -26.60 -15.63 -22.57
C TYR A 536 -25.81 -14.66 -23.47
N GLU A 537 -26.08 -14.66 -24.78
CA GLU A 537 -25.38 -13.81 -25.74
C GLU A 537 -25.64 -12.32 -25.52
N VAL A 538 -26.89 -11.95 -25.19
CA VAL A 538 -27.23 -10.56 -24.87
C VAL A 538 -26.56 -10.13 -23.56
N LEU A 539 -26.53 -11.01 -22.55
CA LEU A 539 -25.83 -10.75 -21.30
C LEU A 539 -24.34 -10.48 -21.56
N ARG A 540 -23.67 -11.38 -22.30
CA ARG A 540 -22.23 -11.34 -22.58
C ARG A 540 -21.82 -10.15 -23.46
N GLU A 541 -22.44 -9.99 -24.62
CA GLU A 541 -21.98 -9.02 -25.63
C GLU A 541 -22.65 -7.65 -25.54
N THR A 542 -23.88 -7.57 -25.00
CA THR A 542 -24.62 -6.29 -24.95
C THR A 542 -24.60 -5.66 -23.57
N ILE A 543 -24.75 -6.44 -22.50
CA ILE A 543 -24.87 -5.90 -21.14
C ILE A 543 -23.51 -5.82 -20.44
N ILE A 544 -22.77 -6.93 -20.42
CA ILE A 544 -21.39 -6.99 -19.91
C ILE A 544 -20.44 -6.30 -20.88
N ARG A 545 -20.75 -6.38 -22.18
CA ARG A 545 -19.97 -5.78 -23.27
C ARG A 545 -18.56 -6.34 -23.33
N GLN A 546 -18.44 -7.67 -23.21
CA GLN A 546 -17.15 -8.36 -23.10
C GLN A 546 -16.19 -7.97 -24.23
N SER A 547 -16.62 -8.05 -25.49
CA SER A 547 -15.78 -7.67 -26.63
C SER A 547 -15.29 -6.22 -26.58
N ASP A 548 -16.16 -5.28 -26.24
CA ASP A 548 -15.80 -3.86 -26.12
C ASP A 548 -14.78 -3.64 -24.98
N LEU A 549 -14.98 -4.28 -23.83
CA LEU A 549 -14.04 -4.20 -22.71
C LEU A 549 -12.66 -4.78 -23.09
N MET A 550 -12.64 -5.89 -23.84
CA MET A 550 -11.41 -6.52 -24.32
C MET A 550 -10.68 -5.68 -25.36
N GLU A 551 -11.41 -5.00 -26.26
CA GLU A 551 -10.81 -4.05 -27.21
C GLU A 551 -10.16 -2.87 -26.47
N ALA A 552 -10.87 -2.28 -25.52
CA ALA A 552 -10.35 -1.21 -24.68
C ALA A 552 -9.11 -1.65 -23.88
N LEU A 553 -9.10 -2.88 -23.36
CA LEU A 553 -7.94 -3.46 -22.67
C LEU A 553 -6.72 -3.58 -23.58
N ARG A 554 -6.90 -4.16 -24.78
CA ARG A 554 -5.80 -4.30 -25.76
C ARG A 554 -5.22 -2.94 -26.12
N ARG A 555 -6.08 -1.95 -26.37
CA ARG A 555 -5.65 -0.60 -26.72
C ARG A 555 -4.89 0.07 -25.56
N GLY A 556 -5.46 0.07 -24.37
CA GLY A 556 -4.85 0.66 -23.19
C GLY A 556 -3.49 0.04 -22.86
N LEU A 557 -3.37 -1.30 -22.92
CA LEU A 557 -2.10 -1.99 -22.68
C LEU A 557 -1.03 -1.65 -23.70
N LYS A 558 -1.38 -1.62 -25.00
CA LYS A 558 -0.45 -1.24 -26.06
C LYS A 558 0.10 0.17 -25.86
N GLU A 559 -0.79 1.11 -25.52
CA GLU A 559 -0.42 2.50 -25.23
C GLU A 559 0.46 2.60 -23.96
N LEU A 560 0.14 1.84 -22.91
CA LEU A 560 0.94 1.82 -21.67
C LEU A 560 2.35 1.24 -21.88
N VAL A 561 2.48 0.17 -22.68
CA VAL A 561 3.78 -0.40 -23.05
C VAL A 561 4.60 0.59 -23.88
N ALA A 562 3.96 1.28 -24.83
CA ALA A 562 4.63 2.35 -25.58
C ALA A 562 5.11 3.50 -24.67
N ALA A 563 4.31 3.86 -23.65
CA ALA A 563 4.69 4.86 -22.66
C ALA A 563 5.88 4.42 -21.79
N GLU A 564 5.94 3.15 -21.37
CA GLU A 564 7.12 2.61 -20.65
C GLU A 564 8.36 2.66 -21.53
N ASN A 565 8.27 2.23 -22.78
CA ASN A 565 9.42 2.22 -23.71
C ASN A 565 9.95 3.61 -24.05
N ALA A 566 9.09 4.64 -23.99
CA ALA A 566 9.48 6.04 -24.20
C ALA A 566 9.98 6.72 -22.91
N ASN A 567 9.81 6.08 -21.74
CA ASN A 567 10.26 6.62 -20.46
C ASN A 567 11.78 6.38 -20.31
N PRO A 568 12.59 7.42 -20.04
CA PRO A 568 14.05 7.26 -19.89
C PRO A 568 14.50 6.62 -18.56
N ASP A 569 13.56 6.17 -17.73
CA ASP A 569 13.79 5.65 -16.36
C ASP A 569 13.76 4.11 -16.28
#